data_AF-A6GET9-F1
#
_entry.id   AF-A6GET9-F1
#
_cell.length_a   1.000
_cell.length_b   1.000
_cell.length_c   1.000
_cell.angle_alpha   90.00
_cell.angle_beta   90.00
_cell.angle_gamma   90.00
#
_symmetry.space_group_name_H-M   'P 1'
#
loop_
_entity.id
_entity.type
_entity.pdbx_description
1 polymer ?
#
loop_
_entity_poly.entity_id
_entity_poly.type
_entity_poly.pdbx_seq_one_letter_code
_entity_poly.pdbx_strand_id
1 'polypeptide(L)'
;MADEHERETWVVVVSFDASVSRQLAAWRETGPPRFEVIVLDASRVPARYDMAKALAKPSAAVLGAALHACQGDIGAARWGLEVVSRLPAKRRMRDATTILAAVDKSMRLTLIKEFPFAPDDDRLLDIERRSGTYHLGLEEGLEKGLEKGRAKGREEGRRHVLKTMVFALLEVRGIPLSETERARVDAEMRIEALERWAELARSVTHAAALFEHSPLR
;
A
#
# COMPACT_ATOMS: atom_id res chain seq x y z
N MET A 1 -14.71 34.82 -20.74
CA MET A 1 -15.01 34.15 -19.46
C MET A 1 -13.75 33.98 -18.61
N ALA A 2 -12.96 35.06 -18.45
CA ALA A 2 -11.88 35.17 -17.46
C ALA A 2 -12.13 36.31 -16.46
N ASP A 3 -13.20 37.09 -16.66
CA ASP A 3 -13.56 38.27 -15.86
C ASP A 3 -14.43 37.94 -14.63
N GLU A 4 -14.68 36.66 -14.32
CA GLU A 4 -15.61 36.27 -13.22
C GLU A 4 -14.94 35.58 -12.02
N HIS A 5 -13.60 35.51 -11.96
CA HIS A 5 -12.90 34.87 -10.84
C HIS A 5 -11.78 35.74 -10.27
N GLU A 6 -12.10 36.94 -9.78
CA GLU A 6 -11.30 37.53 -8.69
C GLU A 6 -11.50 36.67 -7.44
N ARG A 7 -10.70 35.61 -7.31
CA ARG A 7 -10.66 34.82 -6.06
C ARG A 7 -9.79 35.57 -5.07
N GLU A 8 -10.38 36.05 -3.99
CA GLU A 8 -9.62 36.54 -2.84
C GLU A 8 -8.55 35.51 -2.46
N THR A 9 -7.29 35.92 -2.54
CA THR A 9 -6.13 35.07 -2.25
C THR A 9 -5.52 35.53 -0.94
N TRP A 10 -5.56 34.66 0.05
CA TRP A 10 -5.02 34.92 1.39
C TRP A 10 -3.65 34.24 1.53
N VAL A 11 -2.63 34.98 1.95
CA VAL A 11 -1.32 34.41 2.32
C VAL A 11 -1.28 34.25 3.84
N VAL A 12 -1.27 33.01 4.32
CA VAL A 12 -1.14 32.69 5.74
C VAL A 12 0.27 32.16 5.99
N VAL A 13 1.00 32.81 6.90
CA VAL A 13 2.34 32.36 7.30
C VAL A 13 2.26 31.68 8.66
N VAL A 14 2.59 30.39 8.70
CA VAL A 14 2.67 29.60 9.94
C VAL A 14 4.14 29.37 10.27
N SER A 15 4.58 29.93 11.40
CA SER A 15 5.96 29.78 11.89
C SER A 15 5.98 28.93 13.15
N PHE A 16 6.92 27.97 13.18
CA PHE A 16 7.24 27.18 14.37
C PHE A 16 8.47 27.73 15.12
N ASP A 17 9.07 28.81 14.63
CA ASP A 17 10.20 29.49 15.27
C ASP A 17 9.74 30.81 15.91
N ALA A 18 10.05 31.00 17.19
CA ALA A 18 9.62 32.16 17.95
C ALA A 18 10.22 33.48 17.45
N SER A 19 11.44 33.45 16.89
CA SER A 19 12.09 34.63 16.33
C SER A 19 11.39 35.06 15.05
N VAL A 20 11.12 34.10 14.15
CA VAL A 20 10.38 34.34 12.91
C VAL A 20 8.96 34.84 13.21
N SER A 21 8.26 34.24 14.18
CA SER A 21 6.92 34.69 14.60
C SER A 21 6.90 36.14 15.07
N ARG A 22 7.93 36.58 15.81
CA ARG A 22 8.06 38.00 16.23
C ARG A 22 8.26 38.94 15.03
N GLN A 23 9.10 38.55 14.08
CA GLN A 23 9.34 39.35 12.87
C GLN A 23 8.06 39.49 12.02
N LEU A 24 7.31 38.41 11.86
CA LEU A 24 6.03 38.42 11.14
C LEU A 24 4.97 39.26 11.85
N ALA A 25 4.92 39.23 13.18
CA ALA A 25 3.99 40.04 13.96
C ALA A 25 4.25 41.55 13.76
N ALA A 26 5.51 41.97 13.61
CA ALA A 26 5.87 43.36 13.36
C ALA A 26 5.33 43.91 12.03
N TRP A 27 4.99 43.06 11.06
CA TRP A 27 4.39 43.49 9.79
C TRP A 27 3.01 44.12 9.95
N ARG A 28 2.31 43.86 11.08
CA ARG A 28 1.07 44.57 11.41
C ARG A 28 1.29 46.08 11.61
N GLU A 29 2.49 46.46 12.05
CA GLU A 29 2.85 47.85 12.36
C GLU A 29 3.58 48.51 11.20
N THR A 30 4.47 47.78 10.52
CA THR A 30 5.28 48.31 9.41
C THR A 30 4.61 48.23 8.04
N GLY A 31 3.42 47.62 7.95
CA GLY A 31 2.72 47.33 6.71
C GLY A 31 3.15 46.00 6.07
N PRO A 32 2.32 45.44 5.16
CA PRO A 32 2.63 44.17 4.52
C PRO A 32 3.88 44.30 3.64
N PRO A 33 4.73 43.27 3.58
CA PRO A 33 5.88 43.28 2.68
C PRO A 33 5.41 43.28 1.23
N ARG A 34 6.25 43.78 0.32
CA ARG A 34 6.06 43.55 -1.11
C ARG A 34 6.36 42.08 -1.40
N PHE A 35 5.39 41.38 -2.00
CA PHE A 35 5.58 40.01 -2.45
C PHE A 35 5.95 40.00 -3.94
N GLU A 36 7.06 39.35 -4.26
CA GLU A 36 7.38 38.95 -5.63
C GLU A 36 7.00 37.47 -5.77
N VAL A 37 6.17 37.15 -6.78
CA VAL A 37 5.70 35.78 -6.99
C VAL A 37 6.64 35.07 -7.96
N ILE A 38 7.34 34.06 -7.45
CA ILE A 38 8.14 33.14 -8.25
C ILE A 38 7.38 31.83 -8.39
N VAL A 39 6.93 31.52 -9.61
CA VAL A 39 6.27 30.24 -9.90
C VAL A 39 7.34 29.19 -10.18
N LEU A 40 7.31 28.11 -9.39
CA LEU A 40 8.13 26.91 -9.59
C LEU A 40 7.21 25.78 -10.06
N ASP A 41 7.31 25.45 -11.35
CA ASP A 41 6.56 24.36 -11.98
C ASP A 41 7.49 23.53 -12.88
N ALA A 42 6.97 22.43 -13.40
CA ALA A 42 7.73 21.54 -14.30
C ALA A 42 8.15 22.22 -15.62
N SER A 43 7.49 23.32 -16.03
CA SER A 43 7.87 24.07 -17.25
C SER A 43 9.06 25.01 -17.03
N ARG A 44 9.26 25.48 -15.80
CA ARG A 44 10.31 26.46 -15.43
C ARG A 44 11.52 25.81 -14.73
N VAL A 45 11.29 24.71 -14.02
CA VAL A 45 12.35 24.00 -13.30
C VAL A 45 12.91 22.89 -14.19
N PRO A 46 14.23 22.84 -14.45
CA PRO A 46 14.80 21.80 -15.29
C PRO A 46 14.69 20.42 -14.61
N ALA A 47 14.26 19.41 -15.36
CA ALA A 47 14.18 18.03 -14.88
C ALA A 47 15.55 17.45 -14.51
N ARG A 48 16.59 17.85 -15.24
CA ARG A 48 17.98 17.39 -15.10
C ARG A 48 18.92 18.51 -15.47
N TYR A 49 20.06 18.58 -14.79
CA TYR A 49 21.11 19.54 -15.07
C TYR A 49 22.45 19.00 -14.58
N ASP A 50 23.50 19.80 -14.67
CA ASP A 50 24.86 19.41 -14.29
C ASP A 50 24.93 18.79 -12.88
N MET A 51 25.57 17.62 -12.78
CA MET A 51 25.64 16.83 -11.54
C MET A 51 26.42 17.56 -10.45
N ALA A 52 27.50 18.26 -10.79
CA ALA A 52 28.28 19.00 -9.78
C ALA A 52 27.44 20.15 -9.18
N LYS A 53 26.68 20.88 -10.01
CA LYS A 53 25.71 21.88 -9.53
C LYS A 53 24.59 21.24 -8.71
N ALA A 54 24.11 20.06 -9.08
CA ALA A 54 23.07 19.35 -8.34
C ALA A 54 23.54 18.94 -6.94
N LEU A 55 24.77 18.43 -6.82
CA LEU A 55 25.37 18.07 -5.53
C LEU A 55 25.67 19.30 -4.67
N ALA A 56 25.99 20.45 -5.27
CA ALA A 56 26.14 21.70 -4.55
C ALA A 56 24.81 22.27 -4.03
N LYS A 57 23.68 21.94 -4.68
CA LYS A 57 22.32 22.37 -4.29
C LYS A 57 21.31 21.20 -4.30
N PRO A 58 21.44 20.22 -3.38
CA PRO A 58 20.65 18.98 -3.45
C PRO A 58 19.14 19.20 -3.33
N SER A 59 18.72 20.14 -2.49
CA SER A 59 17.28 20.44 -2.31
C SER A 59 16.61 20.95 -3.60
N ALA A 60 17.35 21.65 -4.46
CA ALA A 60 16.83 22.08 -5.77
C ALA A 60 16.70 20.90 -6.74
N ALA A 61 17.65 19.96 -6.72
CA ALA A 61 17.61 18.75 -7.53
C ALA A 61 16.44 17.85 -7.13
N VAL A 62 16.22 17.69 -5.81
CA VAL A 62 15.10 16.93 -5.24
C VAL A 62 13.76 17.54 -5.62
N LEU A 63 13.62 18.86 -5.49
CA LEU A 63 12.40 19.57 -5.87
C LEU A 63 12.10 19.43 -7.36
N GLY A 64 13.11 19.64 -8.23
CA GLY A 64 12.96 19.47 -9.68
C GLY A 64 12.57 18.04 -10.05
N ALA A 65 13.25 17.04 -9.49
CA ALA A 65 12.91 15.64 -9.71
C ALA A 65 11.48 15.33 -9.26
N ALA A 66 11.05 15.81 -8.08
CA ALA A 66 9.69 15.60 -7.57
C ALA A 66 8.60 16.29 -8.43
N LEU A 67 8.84 17.52 -8.89
CA LEU A 67 7.91 18.26 -9.76
C LEU A 67 7.68 17.56 -11.10
N HIS A 68 8.72 16.96 -11.67
CA HIS A 68 8.61 16.22 -12.94
C HIS A 68 8.08 14.79 -12.72
N ALA A 69 8.47 14.15 -11.62
CA ALA A 69 7.99 12.84 -11.20
C ALA A 69 6.46 12.81 -11.02
N CYS A 70 5.86 13.86 -10.45
CA CYS A 70 4.41 13.93 -10.28
C CYS A 70 3.64 14.09 -11.59
N GLN A 71 4.33 14.47 -12.68
CA GLN A 71 3.80 14.47 -14.05
C GLN A 71 4.09 13.16 -14.80
N GLY A 72 4.68 12.16 -14.13
CA GLY A 72 4.97 10.84 -14.69
C GLY A 72 6.36 10.66 -15.30
N ASP A 73 7.28 11.65 -15.18
CA ASP A 73 8.65 11.49 -15.70
C ASP A 73 9.51 10.63 -14.76
N ILE A 74 9.56 9.32 -15.04
CA ILE A 74 10.38 8.37 -14.29
C ILE A 74 11.87 8.65 -14.42
N GLY A 75 12.31 9.23 -15.54
CA GLY A 75 13.71 9.54 -15.76
C GLY A 75 14.18 10.74 -14.93
N ALA A 76 13.30 11.73 -14.70
CA ALA A 76 13.57 12.81 -13.75
C ALA A 76 13.66 12.28 -12.31
N ALA A 77 12.74 11.40 -11.91
CA ALA A 77 12.78 10.73 -10.62
C ALA A 77 14.09 9.95 -10.44
N ARG A 78 14.45 9.10 -11.43
CA ARG A 78 15.69 8.32 -11.44
C ARG A 78 16.93 9.20 -11.31
N TRP A 79 17.01 10.28 -12.08
CA TRP A 79 18.12 11.23 -12.01
C TRP A 79 18.22 11.89 -10.62
N GLY A 80 17.08 12.31 -10.05
CA GLY A 80 17.06 12.87 -8.69
C GLY A 80 17.53 11.87 -7.64
N LEU A 81 17.09 10.60 -7.73
CA LEU A 81 17.55 9.53 -6.85
C LEU A 81 19.05 9.25 -7.01
N GLU A 82 19.58 9.35 -8.23
CA GLU A 82 21.02 9.26 -8.47
C GLU A 82 21.79 10.38 -7.76
N VAL A 83 21.33 11.63 -7.84
CA VAL A 83 21.91 12.76 -7.08
C VAL A 83 21.87 12.44 -5.59
N VAL A 84 20.71 12.02 -5.08
CA VAL A 84 20.50 11.72 -3.66
C VAL A 84 21.41 10.59 -3.18
N SER A 85 21.66 9.55 -4.00
CA SER A 85 22.50 8.41 -3.63
C SER A 85 23.94 8.80 -3.23
N ARG A 86 24.42 9.95 -3.75
CA ARG A 86 25.76 10.51 -3.52
C ARG A 86 25.85 11.45 -2.32
N LEU A 87 24.73 11.73 -1.64
CA LEU A 87 24.69 12.62 -0.47
C LEU A 87 25.05 11.88 0.83
N PRO A 88 25.40 12.59 1.92
CA PRO A 88 25.62 11.97 3.23
C PRO A 88 24.37 11.22 3.72
N ALA A 89 24.57 10.08 4.41
CA ALA A 89 23.50 9.17 4.83
C ALA A 89 22.31 9.84 5.51
N LYS A 90 22.57 10.83 6.39
CA LYS A 90 21.54 11.59 7.12
C LYS A 90 20.51 12.31 6.23
N ARG A 91 20.88 12.65 4.98
CA ARG A 91 20.01 13.37 4.03
C ARG A 91 19.38 12.45 3.00
N ARG A 92 20.05 11.34 2.66
CA ARG A 92 19.62 10.44 1.57
C ARG A 92 18.19 9.98 1.72
N MET A 93 17.81 9.50 2.92
CA MET A 93 16.49 8.95 3.17
C MET A 93 15.38 9.99 2.94
N ARG A 94 15.46 11.12 3.65
CA ARG A 94 14.45 12.19 3.55
C ARG A 94 14.27 12.67 2.10
N ASP A 95 15.38 12.89 1.41
CA ASP A 95 15.39 13.44 0.06
C ASP A 95 14.90 12.40 -0.97
N ALA A 96 15.24 11.11 -0.79
CA ALA A 96 14.72 10.02 -1.62
C ALA A 96 13.21 9.81 -1.40
N THR A 97 12.75 9.79 -0.14
CA THR A 97 11.32 9.66 0.20
C THR A 97 10.50 10.79 -0.42
N THR A 98 11.04 12.00 -0.49
CA THR A 98 10.38 13.14 -1.15
C THR A 98 10.13 12.86 -2.64
N ILE A 99 11.13 12.34 -3.37
CA ILE A 99 11.01 12.01 -4.79
C ILE A 99 10.07 10.80 -4.98
N LEU A 100 10.19 9.78 -4.13
CA LEU A 100 9.37 8.56 -4.21
C LEU A 100 7.90 8.81 -3.83
N ALA A 101 7.62 9.81 -3.02
CA ALA A 101 6.26 10.25 -2.70
C ALA A 101 5.57 10.91 -3.92
N ALA A 102 6.34 11.52 -4.83
CA ALA A 102 5.82 12.19 -6.00
C ALA A 102 5.51 11.26 -7.19
N VAL A 103 6.03 10.04 -7.21
CA VAL A 103 5.76 9.06 -8.27
C VAL A 103 4.57 8.16 -7.96
N ASP A 104 3.96 7.59 -9.00
CA ASP A 104 2.94 6.55 -8.86
C ASP A 104 3.51 5.23 -8.31
N LYS A 105 2.60 4.28 -8.03
CA LYS A 105 2.95 2.98 -7.44
C LYS A 105 3.87 2.14 -8.35
N SER A 106 3.65 2.15 -9.66
CA SER A 106 4.42 1.35 -10.62
C SER A 106 5.87 1.87 -10.74
N MET A 107 5.99 3.19 -10.90
CA MET A 107 7.28 3.89 -10.91
C MET A 107 8.02 3.68 -9.59
N ARG A 108 7.34 3.81 -8.45
CA ARG A 108 7.93 3.60 -7.12
C ARG A 108 8.53 2.21 -6.99
N LEU A 109 7.80 1.16 -7.38
CA LEU A 109 8.29 -0.23 -7.32
C LEU A 109 9.49 -0.46 -8.22
N THR A 110 9.56 0.23 -9.36
CA THR A 110 10.71 0.17 -10.26
C THR A 110 11.93 0.86 -9.64
N LEU A 111 11.76 2.09 -9.16
CA LEU A 111 12.85 2.90 -8.61
C LEU A 111 13.42 2.34 -7.30
N ILE A 112 12.60 1.72 -6.43
CA ILE A 112 13.08 1.07 -5.20
C ILE A 112 14.01 -0.11 -5.52
N LYS A 113 13.77 -0.83 -6.62
CA LYS A 113 14.66 -1.92 -7.06
C LYS A 113 15.99 -1.40 -7.59
N GLU A 114 15.96 -0.28 -8.32
CA GLU A 114 17.15 0.35 -8.88
C GLU A 114 18.00 1.04 -7.81
N PHE A 115 17.34 1.64 -6.83
CA PHE A 115 17.97 2.34 -5.72
C PHE A 115 17.48 1.76 -4.40
N PRO A 116 18.14 0.70 -3.89
CA PRO A 116 17.82 0.16 -2.59
C PRO A 116 18.37 1.11 -1.53
N PHE A 117 17.68 2.23 -1.28
CA PHE A 117 17.95 3.14 -0.15
C PHE A 117 17.60 2.51 1.20
N ALA A 118 17.63 1.17 1.29
CA ALA A 118 17.30 0.39 2.46
C ALA A 118 17.96 1.03 3.68
N PRO A 119 17.17 1.37 4.71
CA PRO A 119 17.73 1.70 5.99
C PRO A 119 18.54 0.52 6.54
N ASP A 120 19.59 0.79 7.30
CA ASP A 120 20.03 -0.14 8.34
C ASP A 120 18.97 -0.24 9.48
N ASP A 121 17.96 0.63 9.48
CA ASP A 121 16.87 0.70 10.45
C ASP A 121 15.53 1.05 9.79
N ASP A 122 14.73 0.04 9.43
CA ASP A 122 13.39 0.11 8.80
C ASP A 122 12.30 0.78 9.68
N ARG A 123 12.71 1.54 10.70
CA ARG A 123 11.81 2.21 11.63
C ARG A 123 11.29 3.51 11.01
N LEU A 124 10.01 3.46 10.64
CA LEU A 124 9.18 4.67 10.55
C LEU A 124 9.42 5.54 11.79
N LEU A 125 9.69 6.84 11.56
CA LEU A 125 9.88 7.81 12.63
C LEU A 125 8.62 7.88 13.48
N ASP A 126 8.76 8.20 14.77
CA ASP A 126 7.63 8.28 15.70
C ASP A 126 6.54 9.26 15.23
N ILE A 127 6.92 10.34 14.54
CA ILE A 127 5.98 11.30 13.97
C ILE A 127 5.20 10.72 12.78
N GLU A 128 5.83 9.88 11.96
CA GLU A 128 5.18 9.21 10.83
C GLU A 128 4.18 8.17 11.34
N ARG A 129 4.52 7.45 12.41
CA ARG A 129 3.62 6.52 13.11
C ARG A 129 2.40 7.20 13.73
N ARG A 130 2.51 8.48 14.08
CA ARG A 130 1.40 9.29 14.60
C ARG A 130 0.64 10.02 13.51
N SER A 131 1.05 9.88 12.24
CA SER A 131 0.37 10.55 11.13
C SER A 131 -0.99 9.89 10.88
N GLY A 132 -1.99 10.71 10.51
CA GLY A 132 -3.32 10.20 10.17
C GLY A 132 -3.30 9.18 9.03
N THR A 133 -2.42 9.39 8.03
CA THR A 133 -2.24 8.47 6.90
C THR A 133 -1.74 7.10 7.33
N TYR A 134 -0.82 7.04 8.30
CA TYR A 134 -0.35 5.77 8.84
C TYR A 134 -1.46 5.03 9.58
N HIS A 135 -2.22 5.73 10.42
CA HIS A 135 -3.33 5.14 11.16
C HIS A 135 -4.43 4.62 10.24
N LEU A 136 -4.82 5.39 9.22
CA LEU A 136 -5.81 4.97 8.23
C LEU A 136 -5.35 3.72 7.47
N GLY A 137 -4.09 3.71 7.02
CA GLY A 137 -3.52 2.54 6.33
C GLY A 137 -3.43 1.30 7.22
N LEU A 138 -3.11 1.47 8.50
CA LEU A 138 -3.09 0.38 9.48
C LEU A 138 -4.48 -0.17 9.75
N GLU A 139 -5.48 0.71 9.93
CA GLU A 139 -6.87 0.34 10.15
C GLU A 139 -7.45 -0.44 8.96
N GLU A 140 -7.30 0.08 7.74
CA GLU A 140 -7.69 -0.64 6.52
C GLU A 140 -6.99 -1.99 6.39
N GLY A 141 -5.70 -2.05 6.75
CA GLY A 141 -4.91 -3.28 6.72
C GLY A 141 -5.43 -4.33 7.69
N LEU A 142 -5.76 -3.91 8.91
CA LEU A 142 -6.34 -4.78 9.94
C LEU A 142 -7.74 -5.25 9.55
N GLU A 143 -8.59 -4.36 9.03
CA GLU A 143 -9.94 -4.71 8.57
C GLU A 143 -9.90 -5.76 7.46
N LYS A 144 -9.12 -5.50 6.40
CA LYS A 144 -8.93 -6.45 5.27
C LYS A 144 -8.34 -7.78 5.75
N GLY A 145 -7.40 -7.74 6.69
CA GLY A 145 -6.80 -8.96 7.26
C GLY A 145 -7.81 -9.80 8.04
N LEU A 146 -8.63 -9.14 8.86
CA LEU A 146 -9.63 -9.78 9.70
C LEU A 146 -10.83 -10.29 8.87
N GLU A 147 -11.23 -9.58 7.82
CA GLU A 147 -12.24 -10.08 6.87
C GLU A 147 -11.76 -11.35 6.16
N LYS A 148 -10.55 -11.33 5.58
CA LYS A 148 -9.95 -12.52 4.94
C LYS A 148 -9.81 -13.69 5.90
N GLY A 149 -9.35 -13.41 7.13
CA GLY A 149 -9.23 -14.42 8.18
C GLY A 149 -10.58 -15.06 8.53
N ARG A 150 -11.63 -14.25 8.69
CA ARG A 150 -13.00 -14.75 8.95
C ARG A 150 -13.56 -15.56 7.79
N ALA A 151 -13.36 -15.11 6.55
CA ALA A 151 -13.81 -15.83 5.37
C ALA A 151 -13.16 -17.23 5.28
N LYS A 152 -11.83 -17.28 5.40
CA LYS A 152 -11.08 -18.53 5.39
C LYS A 152 -11.48 -19.46 6.54
N GLY A 153 -11.63 -18.92 7.75
CA GLY A 153 -12.07 -19.69 8.92
C GLY A 153 -13.48 -20.28 8.77
N ARG A 154 -14.42 -19.55 8.17
CA ARG A 154 -15.76 -20.08 7.87
C ARG A 154 -15.73 -21.19 6.83
N GLU A 155 -14.90 -21.04 5.79
CA GLU A 155 -14.74 -22.05 4.75
C GLU A 155 -14.12 -23.35 5.30
N GLU A 156 -13.05 -23.23 6.09
CA GLU A 156 -12.44 -24.36 6.81
C GLU A 156 -13.41 -25.04 7.77
N GLY A 157 -14.15 -24.25 8.56
CA GLY A 157 -15.18 -24.76 9.46
C GLY A 157 -16.29 -25.51 8.73
N ARG A 158 -16.81 -24.95 7.62
CA ARG A 158 -17.84 -25.61 6.81
C ARG A 158 -17.33 -26.94 6.23
N ARG A 159 -16.11 -26.97 5.71
CA ARG A 159 -15.50 -28.22 5.21
C ARG A 159 -15.36 -29.27 6.30
N HIS A 160 -14.88 -28.88 7.48
CA HIS A 160 -14.73 -29.80 8.61
C HIS A 160 -16.09 -30.39 9.01
N VAL A 161 -17.11 -29.54 9.19
CA VAL A 161 -18.48 -29.98 9.54
C VAL A 161 -19.04 -30.94 8.50
N LEU A 162 -18.88 -30.66 7.21
CA LEU A 162 -19.39 -31.53 6.15
C LEU A 162 -18.69 -32.88 6.12
N LYS A 163 -17.36 -32.92 6.30
CA LYS A 163 -16.61 -34.19 6.42
C LYS A 163 -17.11 -35.02 7.61
N THR A 164 -17.23 -34.39 8.78
CA THR A 164 -17.78 -35.04 9.97
C THR A 164 -19.19 -35.57 9.73
N MET A 165 -20.04 -34.81 9.03
CA MET A 165 -21.41 -35.23 8.70
C MET A 165 -21.44 -36.43 7.75
N VAL A 166 -20.59 -36.47 6.73
CA VAL A 166 -20.46 -37.65 5.85
C VAL A 166 -20.11 -38.89 6.66
N PHE A 167 -19.09 -38.81 7.52
CA PHE A 167 -18.68 -39.95 8.35
C PHE A 167 -19.78 -40.40 9.31
N ALA A 168 -20.39 -39.46 10.04
CA ALA A 168 -21.42 -39.76 11.02
C ALA A 168 -22.66 -40.41 10.37
N LEU A 169 -23.10 -39.93 9.20
CA LEU A 169 -24.25 -40.50 8.50
C LEU A 169 -24.01 -41.94 8.03
N LEU A 170 -22.81 -42.22 7.49
CA LEU A 170 -22.47 -43.57 7.03
C LEU A 170 -22.30 -44.53 8.20
N GLU A 171 -21.70 -44.06 9.30
CA GLU A 171 -21.55 -44.83 10.53
C GLU A 171 -22.92 -45.23 11.12
N VAL A 172 -23.85 -44.27 11.27
CA VAL A 172 -25.22 -44.53 11.75
C VAL A 172 -25.94 -45.54 10.87
N ARG A 173 -25.66 -45.55 9.56
CA ARG A 173 -26.26 -46.47 8.60
C ARG A 173 -25.53 -47.80 8.47
N GLY A 174 -24.43 -48.00 9.21
CA GLY A 174 -23.63 -49.22 9.17
C GLY A 174 -22.92 -49.45 7.84
N ILE A 175 -22.62 -48.40 7.08
CA ILE A 175 -21.89 -48.49 5.80
C ILE A 175 -20.39 -48.29 6.10
N PRO A 176 -19.55 -49.34 6.00
CA PRO A 176 -18.13 -49.20 6.28
C PRO A 176 -17.43 -48.44 5.15
N LEU A 177 -16.50 -47.55 5.52
CA LEU A 177 -15.55 -46.93 4.62
C LEU A 177 -14.20 -47.63 4.73
N SER A 178 -13.61 -47.96 3.59
CA SER A 178 -12.21 -48.35 3.52
C SER A 178 -11.29 -47.17 3.86
N GLU A 179 -10.02 -47.46 4.19
CA GLU A 179 -9.03 -46.44 4.54
C GLU A 179 -8.79 -45.44 3.39
N THR A 180 -8.83 -45.91 2.15
CA THR A 180 -8.67 -45.08 0.95
C THR A 180 -9.86 -44.14 0.74
N GLU A 181 -11.08 -44.60 1.02
CA GLU A 181 -12.30 -43.77 0.93
C GLU A 181 -12.35 -42.73 2.05
N ARG A 182 -11.92 -43.09 3.27
CA ARG A 182 -11.79 -42.15 4.37
C ARG A 182 -10.77 -41.05 4.05
N ALA A 183 -9.59 -41.43 3.58
CA ALA A 183 -8.56 -40.48 3.13
C ALA A 183 -9.06 -39.57 2.01
N ARG A 184 -9.92 -40.08 1.11
CA ARG A 184 -10.53 -39.27 0.04
C ARG A 184 -11.49 -38.20 0.58
N VAL A 185 -12.30 -38.52 1.59
CA VAL A 185 -13.17 -37.53 2.25
C VAL A 185 -12.33 -36.49 3.01
N ASP A 186 -11.30 -36.94 3.71
CA ASP A 186 -10.41 -36.05 4.48
C ASP A 186 -9.58 -35.11 3.58
N ALA A 187 -9.18 -35.56 2.40
CA ALA A 187 -8.40 -34.75 1.46
C ALA A 187 -9.25 -33.79 0.60
N GLU A 188 -10.58 -33.95 0.55
CA GLU A 188 -11.43 -33.11 -0.29
C GLU A 188 -11.52 -31.68 0.24
N MET A 189 -11.36 -30.72 -0.67
CA MET A 189 -11.28 -29.29 -0.34
C MET A 189 -12.42 -28.48 -0.95
N ARG A 190 -13.19 -29.07 -1.89
CA ARG A 190 -14.34 -28.43 -2.51
C ARG A 190 -15.58 -28.63 -1.64
N ILE A 191 -16.17 -27.52 -1.19
CA ILE A 191 -17.36 -27.54 -0.35
C ILE A 191 -18.52 -28.25 -1.08
N GLU A 192 -18.69 -28.00 -2.37
CA GLU A 192 -19.79 -28.52 -3.18
C GLU A 192 -19.69 -30.04 -3.38
N ALA A 193 -18.48 -30.61 -3.32
CA ALA A 193 -18.29 -32.05 -3.32
C ALA A 193 -18.69 -32.66 -1.97
N LEU A 194 -18.23 -32.05 -0.88
CA LEU A 194 -18.55 -32.50 0.48
C LEU A 194 -20.05 -32.38 0.81
N GLU A 195 -20.72 -31.33 0.34
CA GLU A 195 -22.17 -31.16 0.49
C GLU A 195 -22.94 -32.28 -0.21
N ARG A 196 -22.60 -32.54 -1.48
CA ARG A 196 -23.22 -33.63 -2.24
C ARG A 196 -22.97 -34.99 -1.57
N TRP A 197 -21.76 -35.24 -1.07
CA TRP A 197 -21.47 -36.47 -0.36
C TRP A 197 -22.28 -36.59 0.93
N ALA A 198 -22.45 -35.51 1.69
CA ALA A 198 -23.27 -35.53 2.88
C ALA A 198 -24.75 -35.77 2.57
N GLU A 199 -25.25 -35.24 1.45
CA GLU A 199 -26.61 -35.51 0.98
C GLU A 199 -26.80 -36.96 0.55
N LEU A 200 -25.88 -37.49 -0.27
CA LEU A 200 -25.90 -38.87 -0.78
C LEU A 200 -25.71 -39.89 0.33
N ALA A 201 -24.93 -39.58 1.36
CA ALA A 201 -24.71 -40.44 2.53
C ALA A 201 -26.02 -40.87 3.21
N ARG A 202 -27.12 -40.13 3.00
CA ARG A 202 -28.46 -40.49 3.52
C ARG A 202 -29.13 -41.64 2.77
N SER A 203 -28.81 -41.87 1.49
CA SER A 203 -29.53 -42.82 0.63
C SER A 203 -28.67 -43.92 0.01
N VAL A 204 -27.35 -43.71 -0.15
CA VAL A 204 -26.45 -44.72 -0.76
C VAL A 204 -26.47 -46.04 0.00
N THR A 205 -26.35 -47.17 -0.67
CA THR A 205 -26.35 -48.50 -0.02
C THR A 205 -24.96 -49.04 0.26
N HIS A 206 -23.92 -48.43 -0.33
CA HIS A 206 -22.52 -48.79 -0.18
C HIS A 206 -21.63 -47.56 -0.42
N ALA A 207 -20.40 -47.58 0.11
CA ALA A 207 -19.52 -46.41 0.17
C ALA A 207 -19.08 -45.86 -1.21
N ALA A 208 -18.77 -46.74 -2.16
CA ALA A 208 -18.27 -46.35 -3.49
C ALA A 208 -19.23 -45.40 -4.23
N ALA A 209 -20.55 -45.58 -4.06
CA ALA A 209 -21.59 -44.76 -4.68
C ALA A 209 -21.54 -43.27 -4.29
N LEU A 210 -20.89 -42.89 -3.17
CA LEU A 210 -20.65 -41.49 -2.83
C LEU A 210 -19.79 -40.79 -3.88
N PHE A 211 -18.89 -41.53 -4.52
CA PHE A 211 -17.84 -40.98 -5.35
C PHE A 211 -18.11 -41.06 -6.85
N GLU A 212 -19.11 -41.83 -7.27
CA GLU A 212 -19.41 -42.14 -8.68
C GLU A 212 -19.89 -40.93 -9.50
N HIS A 213 -20.32 -39.85 -8.85
CA HIS A 213 -20.80 -38.62 -9.51
C HIS A 213 -19.97 -37.37 -9.16
N SER A 214 -18.76 -37.55 -8.64
CA SER A 214 -17.83 -36.43 -8.54
C SER A 214 -17.25 -36.19 -9.95
N PRO A 215 -17.53 -35.05 -10.62
CA PRO A 215 -16.88 -34.78 -11.90
C PRO A 215 -15.37 -34.75 -11.64
N LEU A 216 -14.68 -35.61 -12.38
CA LEU A 216 -13.24 -35.58 -12.52
C LEU A 216 -12.86 -34.25 -13.19
N ARG A 217 -11.91 -33.54 -12.57
CA ARG A 217 -11.20 -32.34 -13.00
C ARG A 217 -11.78 -31.01 -12.53
#